data_AF-A0A426UIU2-F1
#
_entry.id   AF-A0A426UIU2-F1
#
_cell.length_a   1.000
_cell.length_b   1.000
_cell.length_c   1.000
_cell.angle_alpha   90.00
_cell.angle_beta   90.00
_cell.angle_gamma   90.00
#
_symmetry.space_group_name_H-M   'P 1'
#
loop_
_entity.id
_entity.type
_entity.pdbx_description
1 polymer ?
#
loop_
_entity_poly.entity_id
_entity_poly.type
_entity_poly.pdbx_seq_one_letter_code
_entity_poly.pdbx_strand_id
1 'polypeptide(L)'
;MVRDGAFLGPLELFDGRWVVGDATRPGTRWVELRPDGLYQHEPDSEGRLVPWSRIMTGIWITWGKHFWNPNSRGRYTVRGTVAGRHGGWMHMTLRHPYENHQLSFDQHARPYRVVDVLRLEYLLRHLIDEGKLHLLGEPEWVGHAVAHLADGKNRWITVRSLRRTAAEAAEAAVPGSL
;
A
#
# COMPACT_ATOMS: atom_id res chain seq x y z
N MET A 1 -10.28 17.52 -5.35
CA MET A 1 -9.26 17.23 -6.39
C MET A 1 -7.97 16.82 -5.71
N VAL A 2 -7.67 15.52 -5.74
CA VAL A 2 -6.40 14.96 -5.26
C VAL A 2 -5.31 15.42 -6.24
N ARG A 3 -4.18 15.91 -5.73
CA ARG A 3 -3.08 16.38 -6.58
C ARG A 3 -2.30 15.18 -7.13
N ASP A 4 -2.03 15.17 -8.43
CA ASP A 4 -1.07 14.24 -9.02
C ASP A 4 0.28 14.33 -8.28
N GLY A 5 0.88 13.17 -8.00
CA GLY A 5 2.08 13.06 -7.17
C GLY A 5 1.82 13.05 -5.65
N ALA A 6 0.58 12.89 -5.20
CA ALA A 6 0.30 12.52 -3.82
C ALA A 6 0.83 11.10 -3.55
N PHE A 7 1.58 10.91 -2.45
CA PHE A 7 2.15 9.62 -2.10
C PHE A 7 2.16 9.36 -0.60
N LEU A 8 2.13 8.08 -0.23
CA LEU A 8 2.33 7.58 1.13
C LEU A 8 3.24 6.35 1.07
N GLY A 9 4.54 6.55 1.29
CA GLY A 9 5.53 5.48 1.16
C GLY A 9 5.53 4.89 -0.27
N PRO A 10 5.20 3.59 -0.45
CA PRO A 10 5.16 2.96 -1.76
C PRO A 10 3.88 3.25 -2.55
N LEU A 11 2.84 3.81 -1.92
CA LEU A 11 1.58 4.17 -2.57
C LEU A 11 1.69 5.55 -3.22
N GLU A 12 1.29 5.70 -4.47
CA GLU A 12 1.30 6.95 -5.25
C GLU A 12 0.08 7.08 -6.14
N LEU A 13 -0.37 8.31 -6.39
CA LEU A 13 -1.35 8.61 -7.43
C LEU A 13 -0.63 8.78 -8.78
N PHE A 14 -0.90 7.87 -9.71
CA PHE A 14 -0.37 7.85 -11.07
C PHE A 14 -1.52 7.78 -12.07
N ASP A 15 -1.63 8.78 -12.95
CA ASP A 15 -2.68 8.86 -13.99
C ASP A 15 -4.10 8.68 -13.44
N GLY A 16 -4.41 9.36 -12.32
CA GLY A 16 -5.69 9.27 -11.63
C GLY A 16 -5.96 7.95 -10.89
N ARG A 17 -5.00 7.02 -10.85
CA ARG A 17 -5.11 5.71 -10.21
C ARG A 17 -4.12 5.59 -9.07
N TRP A 18 -4.54 4.94 -7.99
CA TRP A 18 -3.64 4.66 -6.89
C TRP A 18 -2.86 3.38 -7.15
N VAL A 19 -1.54 3.49 -7.09
CA VAL A 19 -0.60 2.41 -7.41
C VAL A 19 0.44 2.22 -6.32
N VAL A 20 0.86 0.97 -6.12
CA VAL A 20 1.94 0.59 -5.21
C VAL A 20 3.15 0.20 -6.05
N GLY A 21 4.24 0.95 -5.89
CA GLY A 21 5.47 0.78 -6.68
C GLY A 21 5.58 1.73 -7.87
N ASP A 22 6.76 1.74 -8.48
CA ASP A 22 7.14 2.74 -9.50
C ASP A 22 6.51 2.45 -10.88
N ALA A 23 5.31 2.98 -11.12
CA ALA A 23 4.63 2.89 -12.40
C ALA A 23 5.21 3.83 -13.48
N THR A 24 6.07 4.78 -13.10
CA THR A 24 6.62 5.78 -14.04
C THR A 24 7.73 5.22 -14.93
N ARG A 25 8.32 4.08 -14.54
CA ARG A 25 9.45 3.47 -15.23
C ARG A 25 8.96 2.30 -16.09
N PRO A 26 9.33 2.25 -17.38
CA PRO A 26 9.00 1.09 -18.20
C PRO A 26 9.72 -0.16 -17.69
N GLY A 27 9.04 -1.31 -17.75
CA GLY A 27 9.60 -2.61 -17.36
C GLY A 27 9.61 -2.89 -15.85
N THR A 28 8.97 -2.04 -15.04
CA THR A 28 8.80 -2.28 -13.60
C THR A 28 7.52 -3.02 -13.28
N ARG A 29 7.48 -3.59 -12.08
CA ARG A 29 6.32 -4.22 -11.48
C ARG A 29 5.65 -3.23 -10.52
N TRP A 30 4.33 -3.14 -10.59
CA TRP A 30 3.55 -2.30 -9.70
C TRP A 30 2.14 -2.86 -9.55
N VAL A 31 1.45 -2.44 -8.50
CA VAL A 31 0.11 -2.94 -8.17
C VAL A 31 -0.87 -1.78 -8.20
N GLU A 32 -1.88 -1.87 -9.05
CA GLU A 32 -2.98 -0.92 -9.14
C GLU A 32 -4.08 -1.28 -8.14
N LEU A 33 -4.60 -0.28 -7.43
CA LEU A 33 -5.80 -0.40 -6.61
C LEU A 33 -7.02 -0.08 -7.49
N ARG A 34 -7.81 -1.11 -7.83
CA ARG A 34 -9.00 -0.97 -8.67
C ARG A 34 -10.28 -1.27 -7.89
N PRO A 35 -11.46 -0.80 -8.36
CA PRO A 35 -12.75 -1.15 -7.75
C PRO A 35 -12.99 -2.65 -7.60
N ASP A 36 -12.48 -3.45 -8.55
CA ASP A 36 -12.62 -4.91 -8.58
C ASP A 36 -11.57 -5.66 -7.76
N GLY A 37 -10.40 -5.08 -7.49
CA GLY A 37 -9.33 -5.75 -6.75
C GLY A 37 -7.96 -5.10 -6.87
N LEU A 38 -6.94 -5.85 -6.45
CA LEU A 38 -5.54 -5.51 -6.70
C LEU A 38 -5.13 -6.05 -8.07
N TYR A 39 -4.65 -5.19 -8.94
CA TYR A 39 -4.16 -5.60 -10.26
C TYR A 39 -2.65 -5.43 -10.34
N GLN A 40 -1.93 -6.54 -10.46
CA GLN A 40 -0.49 -6.52 -10.63
C GLN A 40 -0.14 -6.34 -12.11
N HIS A 41 0.63 -5.31 -12.40
CA HIS A 41 1.31 -5.11 -13.67
C HIS A 41 2.72 -5.68 -13.57
N GLU A 42 3.07 -6.57 -14.50
CA GLU A 42 4.41 -7.13 -14.64
C GLU A 42 4.88 -6.96 -16.08
N PRO A 43 6.19 -6.76 -16.33
CA PRO A 43 6.71 -6.76 -17.69
C PRO A 43 6.41 -8.10 -18.36
N ASP A 44 6.00 -8.05 -19.63
CA ASP A 44 5.74 -9.20 -20.49
C ASP A 44 4.63 -10.15 -20.00
N SER A 45 3.70 -9.65 -19.19
CA SER A 45 2.53 -10.38 -18.69
C SER A 45 1.26 -9.58 -18.92
N GLU A 46 0.12 -10.26 -19.14
CA GLU A 46 -1.20 -9.61 -19.22
C GLU A 46 -1.60 -8.96 -17.88
N GLY A 47 -0.88 -9.26 -16.80
CA GLY A 47 -1.17 -8.77 -15.45
C GLY A 47 -2.13 -9.71 -14.70
N ARG A 48 -2.21 -9.54 -13.38
CA ARG A 48 -2.98 -10.43 -12.50
C ARG A 48 -3.92 -9.65 -11.60
N LEU A 49 -5.21 -9.93 -11.72
CA LEU A 49 -6.24 -9.40 -10.82
C LEU A 49 -6.44 -10.33 -9.63
N VAL A 50 -6.37 -9.77 -8.43
CA VAL A 50 -6.75 -10.39 -7.16
C VAL A 50 -8.00 -9.66 -6.64
N PRO A 51 -9.20 -10.28 -6.75
CA PRO A 51 -10.43 -9.64 -6.29
C PRO A 51 -10.42 -9.32 -4.79
N TRP A 52 -10.99 -8.18 -4.40
CA TRP A 52 -11.19 -7.85 -2.98
C TRP A 52 -11.92 -8.95 -2.22
N SER A 53 -12.89 -9.58 -2.90
CA SER A 53 -13.68 -10.70 -2.40
C SER A 53 -12.89 -12.01 -2.24
N ARG A 54 -11.60 -12.05 -2.56
CA ARG A 54 -10.73 -13.17 -2.23
C ARG A 54 -9.78 -12.85 -1.09
N ILE A 55 -9.54 -11.58 -0.78
CA ILE A 55 -8.59 -11.21 0.26
C ILE A 55 -9.26 -11.41 1.63
N MET A 56 -8.67 -12.26 2.45
CA MET A 56 -9.17 -12.58 3.79
C MET A 56 -8.46 -11.77 4.87
N THR A 57 -7.14 -11.87 4.95
CA THR A 57 -6.34 -11.21 5.98
C THR A 57 -4.88 -11.07 5.55
N GLY A 58 -4.10 -10.39 6.39
CA GLY A 58 -2.65 -10.45 6.30
C GLY A 58 -2.06 -9.63 5.16
N ILE A 59 -2.61 -8.46 4.85
CA ILE A 59 -1.87 -7.53 4.00
C ILE A 59 -0.73 -6.91 4.79
N TRP A 60 0.51 -7.28 4.47
CA TRP A 60 1.72 -6.63 4.98
C TRP A 60 2.77 -6.50 3.88
N ILE A 61 3.70 -5.56 4.07
CA ILE A 61 4.73 -5.25 3.09
C ILE A 61 6.08 -5.74 3.61
N THR A 62 6.81 -6.49 2.79
CA THR A 62 8.22 -6.82 3.06
C THR A 62 9.15 -6.20 2.03
N TRP A 63 10.40 -5.99 2.43
CA TRP A 63 11.40 -5.35 1.57
C TRP A 63 12.55 -6.31 1.30
N GLY A 64 12.85 -6.51 0.02
CA GLY A 64 13.83 -7.49 -0.45
C GLY A 64 14.99 -6.86 -1.19
N LYS A 65 16.16 -7.51 -1.08
CA LYS A 65 17.30 -7.30 -1.98
C LYS A 65 17.18 -8.12 -3.27
N HIS A 66 16.41 -9.22 -3.26
CA HIS A 66 16.37 -10.21 -4.33
C HIS A 66 14.98 -10.84 -4.48
N PHE A 67 14.51 -11.11 -5.71
CA PHE A 67 13.17 -11.65 -5.99
C PHE A 67 12.84 -12.99 -5.29
N TRP A 68 13.87 -13.75 -4.87
CA TRP A 68 13.76 -15.07 -4.24
C TRP A 68 13.75 -15.08 -2.70
N ASN A 69 13.82 -13.93 -2.02
CA ASN A 69 13.79 -13.89 -0.54
C ASN A 69 12.65 -13.01 0.03
N PRO A 70 11.39 -13.45 -0.13
CA PRO A 70 10.19 -12.69 0.27
C PRO A 70 10.06 -12.43 1.78
N ASN A 71 10.82 -13.15 2.62
CA ASN A 71 10.70 -13.14 4.08
C ASN A 71 11.70 -12.22 4.81
N SER A 72 12.52 -11.48 4.07
CA SER A 72 13.35 -10.41 4.66
C SER A 72 12.43 -9.27 5.12
N ARG A 73 12.38 -8.97 6.43
CA ARG A 73 11.62 -7.84 7.01
C ARG A 73 12.08 -6.44 6.54
N GLY A 74 12.84 -6.36 5.46
CA GLY A 74 13.56 -5.17 5.05
C GLY A 74 14.65 -4.80 6.05
N ARG A 75 15.65 -4.07 5.57
CA ARG A 75 16.49 -3.29 6.46
C ARG A 75 15.95 -1.88 6.47
N TYR A 76 15.88 -1.27 7.63
CA TYR A 76 15.62 0.16 7.75
C TYR A 76 16.96 0.85 7.98
N THR A 77 17.19 1.97 7.31
CA THR A 77 18.36 2.79 7.55
C THR A 77 18.25 3.44 8.94
N VAL A 78 19.39 3.84 9.51
CA VAL A 78 19.42 4.61 10.78
C VAL A 78 18.59 5.90 10.68
N ARG A 79 18.37 6.42 9.47
CA ARG A 79 17.52 7.59 9.20
C ARG A 79 16.01 7.28 9.18
N GLY A 80 15.59 6.05 9.46
CA GLY A 80 14.18 5.66 9.46
C GLY A 80 13.58 5.62 8.06
N THR A 81 14.37 5.20 7.06
CA THR A 81 13.90 4.93 5.69
C THR A 81 14.04 3.45 5.35
N VAL A 82 13.24 2.96 4.42
CA VAL A 82 13.47 1.64 3.80
C VAL A 82 14.85 1.62 3.16
N ALA A 83 15.64 0.58 3.44
CA ALA A 83 16.95 0.37 2.85
C ALA A 83 16.84 -0.54 1.62
N GLY A 84 17.55 -0.16 0.56
CA GLY A 84 17.48 -0.81 -0.76
C GLY A 84 16.79 0.08 -1.79
N ARG A 85 16.89 -0.32 -3.07
CA ARG A 85 16.23 0.33 -4.22
C ARG A 85 15.61 -0.68 -5.19
N HIS A 86 15.49 -1.94 -4.77
CA HIS A 86 15.17 -3.04 -5.69
C HIS A 86 13.67 -3.26 -5.77
N GLY A 87 13.00 -3.55 -4.66
CA GLY A 87 11.56 -3.83 -4.68
C GLY A 87 11.00 -4.11 -3.29
N GLY A 88 9.70 -4.38 -3.26
CA GLY A 88 8.98 -4.92 -2.12
C GLY A 88 7.99 -5.98 -2.56
N TRP A 89 7.44 -6.69 -1.58
CA TRP A 89 6.36 -7.63 -1.78
C TRP A 89 5.20 -7.27 -0.88
N MET A 90 4.01 -7.28 -1.46
CA MET A 90 2.74 -7.21 -0.75
C MET A 90 2.24 -8.64 -0.55
N HIS A 91 2.23 -9.08 0.70
CA HIS A 91 1.72 -10.39 1.09
C HIS A 91 0.23 -10.29 1.36
N MET A 92 -0.51 -11.37 1.16
CA MET A 92 -1.92 -11.48 1.54
C MET A 92 -2.33 -12.95 1.63
N THR A 93 -3.34 -13.23 2.43
CA THR A 93 -3.99 -14.54 2.46
C THR A 93 -5.29 -14.47 1.66
N LEU A 94 -5.42 -15.33 0.65
CA LEU A 94 -6.62 -15.45 -0.16
C LEU A 94 -7.53 -16.58 0.35
N ARG A 95 -8.85 -16.45 0.13
CA ARG A 95 -9.86 -17.48 0.38
C ARG A 95 -10.25 -18.19 -0.92
N HIS A 96 -10.68 -19.44 -0.77
CA HIS A 96 -11.26 -20.30 -1.82
C HIS A 96 -10.36 -20.49 -3.07
N PRO A 97 -9.28 -21.29 -2.99
CA PRO A 97 -8.75 -22.00 -1.81
C PRO A 97 -7.93 -21.08 -0.89
N TYR A 98 -7.61 -21.56 0.31
CA TYR A 98 -6.69 -20.85 1.19
C TYR A 98 -5.27 -20.90 0.63
N GLU A 99 -4.76 -19.75 0.22
CA GLU A 99 -3.41 -19.63 -0.34
C GLU A 99 -2.74 -18.35 0.14
N ASN A 100 -1.44 -18.46 0.43
CA ASN A 100 -0.60 -17.28 0.64
C ASN A 100 -0.22 -16.74 -0.73
N HIS A 101 -0.65 -15.51 -1.00
CA HIS A 101 -0.38 -14.82 -2.26
C HIS A 101 0.58 -13.65 -2.02
N GLN A 102 1.38 -13.35 -3.04
CA GLN A 102 2.39 -12.31 -2.98
C GLN A 102 2.39 -11.55 -4.30
N LEU A 103 2.28 -10.22 -4.22
CA LEU A 103 2.44 -9.33 -5.38
C LEU A 103 3.76 -8.59 -5.23
N SER A 104 4.59 -8.63 -6.26
CA SER A 104 5.86 -7.91 -6.26
C SER A 104 5.71 -6.52 -6.88
N PHE A 105 6.43 -5.55 -6.32
CA PHE A 105 6.48 -4.19 -6.85
C PHE A 105 7.90 -3.62 -6.76
N ASP A 106 8.27 -2.78 -7.71
CA ASP A 106 9.56 -2.10 -7.72
C ASP A 106 9.49 -0.78 -6.95
N GLN A 107 10.59 -0.41 -6.29
CA GLN A 107 10.63 0.81 -5.49
C GLN A 107 10.81 2.06 -6.37
N HIS A 108 10.13 3.14 -6.00
CA HIS A 108 10.37 4.46 -6.55
C HIS A 108 11.82 4.90 -6.34
N ALA A 109 12.28 5.85 -7.15
CA ALA A 109 13.58 6.48 -6.98
C ALA A 109 13.76 7.15 -5.60
N ARG A 110 12.65 7.59 -4.99
CA ARG A 110 12.59 8.25 -3.69
C ARG A 110 12.66 7.24 -2.54
N PRO A 111 13.35 7.55 -1.43
CA PRO A 111 13.33 6.70 -0.26
C PRO A 111 11.96 6.75 0.44
N TYR A 112 11.47 5.60 0.90
CA TYR A 112 10.25 5.55 1.72
C TYR A 112 10.58 5.74 3.19
N ARG A 113 9.84 6.60 3.87
CA ARG A 113 9.93 6.72 5.33
C ARG A 113 9.21 5.54 5.96
N VAL A 114 9.82 4.94 6.99
CA VAL A 114 9.22 3.80 7.70
C VAL A 114 7.86 4.14 8.27
N VAL A 115 7.69 5.38 8.73
CA VAL A 115 6.41 5.86 9.27
C VAL A 115 5.29 5.78 8.25
N ASP A 116 5.57 6.16 7.00
CA ASP A 116 4.57 6.22 5.94
C ASP A 116 4.20 4.79 5.49
N VAL A 117 5.18 3.89 5.44
CA VAL A 117 4.95 2.45 5.24
C VAL A 117 4.07 1.87 6.35
N LEU A 118 4.40 2.13 7.60
CA LEU A 118 3.62 1.62 8.73
C LEU A 118 2.21 2.20 8.76
N ARG A 119 2.03 3.49 8.44
CA ARG A 119 0.71 4.11 8.32
C ARG A 119 -0.13 3.41 7.25
N LEU A 120 0.47 3.11 6.09
CA LEU A 120 -0.17 2.35 5.04
C LEU A 120 -0.55 0.93 5.50
N GLU A 121 0.38 0.17 6.10
CA GLU A 121 0.09 -1.19 6.60
C GLU A 121 -1.05 -1.21 7.62
N TYR A 122 -1.09 -0.22 8.54
CA TYR A 122 -2.15 -0.13 9.53
C TYR A 122 -3.49 0.28 8.92
N LEU A 123 -3.51 1.13 7.88
CA LEU A 123 -4.72 1.43 7.12
C LEU A 123 -5.26 0.17 6.46
N LEU A 124 -4.41 -0.57 5.75
CA LEU A 124 -4.79 -1.82 5.08
C LEU A 124 -5.36 -2.83 6.08
N ARG A 125 -4.69 -3.00 7.23
CA ARG A 125 -5.18 -3.87 8.30
C ARG A 125 -6.53 -3.41 8.84
N HIS A 126 -6.70 -2.12 9.12
CA HIS A 126 -7.96 -1.59 9.62
C HIS A 126 -9.11 -1.83 8.62
N LEU A 127 -8.89 -1.59 7.33
CA LEU A 127 -9.90 -1.84 6.30
C LEU A 127 -10.26 -3.32 6.15
N ILE A 128 -9.30 -4.23 6.35
CA ILE A 128 -9.59 -5.66 6.37
C ILE A 128 -10.43 -6.02 7.59
N ASP A 129 -10.02 -5.58 8.77
CA ASP A 129 -10.71 -5.86 10.04
C ASP A 129 -12.17 -5.34 9.99
N GLU A 130 -12.41 -4.22 9.28
CA GLU A 130 -13.73 -3.63 9.06
C GLU A 130 -14.49 -4.20 7.84
N GLY A 131 -13.88 -5.08 7.04
CA GLY A 131 -14.48 -5.60 5.80
C GLY A 131 -14.67 -4.55 4.69
N LYS A 132 -13.97 -3.43 4.76
CA LYS A 132 -14.09 -2.25 3.88
C LYS A 132 -12.96 -2.15 2.85
N LEU A 133 -12.28 -3.25 2.54
CA LEU A 133 -11.11 -3.24 1.65
C LEU A 133 -11.42 -2.73 0.24
N HIS A 134 -12.66 -2.87 -0.22
CA HIS A 134 -13.14 -2.33 -1.50
C HIS A 134 -12.99 -0.81 -1.63
N LEU A 135 -12.93 -0.06 -0.52
CA LEU A 135 -12.71 1.40 -0.53
C LEU A 135 -11.35 1.78 -1.13
N LEU A 136 -10.38 0.86 -1.15
CA LEU A 136 -9.10 1.09 -1.84
C LEU A 136 -9.25 1.23 -3.36
N GLY A 137 -10.36 0.73 -3.92
CA GLY A 137 -10.67 0.90 -5.33
C GLY A 137 -11.27 2.27 -5.67
N GLU A 138 -11.58 3.10 -4.67
CA GLU A 138 -12.19 4.42 -4.84
C GLU A 138 -11.11 5.51 -4.80
N PRO A 139 -10.72 6.13 -5.94
CA PRO A 139 -9.54 6.98 -5.98
C PRO A 139 -9.62 8.24 -5.12
N GLU A 140 -10.82 8.81 -5.01
CA GLU A 140 -11.05 9.98 -4.16
C GLU A 140 -10.90 9.64 -2.67
N TRP A 141 -11.51 8.51 -2.25
CA TRP A 141 -11.41 8.03 -0.88
C TRP A 141 -9.96 7.78 -0.48
N VAL A 142 -9.19 7.09 -1.33
CA VAL A 142 -7.77 6.82 -1.07
C VAL A 142 -6.98 8.12 -1.00
N GLY A 143 -7.28 9.10 -1.85
CA GLY A 143 -6.62 10.40 -1.79
C GLY A 143 -6.88 11.19 -0.52
N HIS A 144 -8.11 11.15 0.00
CA HIS A 144 -8.41 11.75 1.30
C HIS A 144 -7.69 11.02 2.45
N ALA A 145 -7.69 9.69 2.45
CA ALA A 145 -6.98 8.90 3.44
C ALA A 145 -5.47 9.18 3.40
N VAL A 146 -4.86 9.20 2.21
CA VAL A 146 -3.43 9.50 2.03
C VAL A 146 -3.10 10.91 2.49
N ALA A 147 -3.91 11.92 2.16
CA ALA A 147 -3.70 13.29 2.61
C ALA A 147 -3.70 13.39 4.14
N HIS A 148 -4.67 12.75 4.80
CA HIS A 148 -4.76 12.71 6.27
C HIS A 148 -3.56 11.97 6.89
N LEU A 149 -3.15 10.84 6.31
CA LEU A 149 -2.02 10.06 6.79
C LEU A 149 -0.67 10.75 6.56
N ALA A 150 -0.51 11.50 5.47
CA ALA A 150 0.69 12.26 5.17
C ALA A 150 0.85 13.46 6.12
N ASP A 151 -0.24 14.16 6.45
CA ASP A 151 -0.25 15.30 7.38
C ASP A 151 -0.18 14.87 8.87
N GLY A 152 -0.31 13.58 9.16
CA GLY A 152 -0.28 13.04 10.51
C GLY A 152 0.93 13.53 11.32
N LYS A 153 0.68 14.40 12.30
CA LYS A 153 1.67 15.08 13.17
C LYS A 153 2.28 14.20 14.26
N ASN A 154 2.04 12.88 14.24
CA ASN A 154 2.50 11.99 15.32
C ASN A 154 4.03 11.94 15.39
N ARG A 155 4.57 12.71 16.34
CA ARG A 155 5.99 12.81 16.70
C ARG A 155 6.52 11.51 17.32
N TRP A 156 5.62 10.61 17.74
CA TRP A 156 5.89 9.31 18.36
C TRP A 156 5.15 8.19 17.63
N ILE A 157 5.87 7.11 17.30
CA ILE A 157 5.34 5.96 16.54
C ILE A 157 5.11 4.81 17.50
N THR A 158 3.91 4.76 18.08
CA THR A 158 3.44 3.60 18.85
C THR A 158 2.39 2.83 18.06
N VAL A 159 2.26 1.53 18.31
CA VAL A 159 1.20 0.68 17.73
C VAL A 159 -0.18 1.31 17.93
N ARG A 160 -0.45 1.84 19.14
CA ARG A 160 -1.72 2.51 19.46
C ARG A 160 -1.95 3.75 18.62
N SER A 161 -0.92 4.59 18.47
CA SER A 161 -1.01 5.80 17.64
C SER A 161 -1.23 5.48 16.16
N LEU A 162 -0.60 4.42 15.64
CA LEU A 162 -0.78 3.99 14.25
C LEU A 162 -2.20 3.48 13.99
N ARG A 163 -2.75 2.64 14.89
CA ARG A 163 -4.15 2.20 14.81
C ARG A 163 -5.13 3.36 14.82
N ARG A 164 -4.93 4.30 15.74
CA ARG A 164 -5.79 5.48 15.86
C ARG A 164 -5.75 6.32 14.58
N THR A 165 -4.55 6.62 14.08
CA THR A 165 -4.38 7.43 12.87
C THR A 165 -4.94 6.73 11.62
N ALA A 166 -4.86 5.40 11.53
CA ALA A 166 -5.50 4.64 10.45
C ALA A 166 -7.03 4.71 10.50
N ALA A 167 -7.63 4.58 11.69
CA ALA A 167 -9.07 4.73 11.88
C ALA A 167 -9.54 6.16 11.58
N GLU A 168 -8.84 7.18 12.11
CA GLU A 168 -9.13 8.59 11.84
C GLU A 168 -9.08 8.89 10.33
N ALA A 169 -8.08 8.35 9.61
CA ALA A 169 -7.97 8.53 8.16
C ALA A 169 -9.11 7.84 7.39
N ALA A 170 -9.55 6.66 7.84
CA ALA A 170 -10.66 5.95 7.21
C ALA A 170 -12.00 6.69 7.38
N GLU A 171 -12.25 7.25 8.57
CA GLU A 171 -13.43 8.07 8.87
C GLU A 171 -13.42 9.41 8.13
N ALA A 172 -12.25 10.09 8.10
CA ALA A 172 -12.10 11.37 7.41
C ALA A 172 -12.21 11.23 5.87
N ALA A 173 -11.98 10.04 5.33
CA ALA A 173 -12.09 9.77 3.90
C ALA A 173 -13.52 9.48 3.43
N VAL A 174 -14.49 9.31 4.33
CA VAL A 174 -15.89 9.12 3.97
C VAL A 174 -16.45 10.41 3.33
N PRO A 175 -16.96 10.36 2.08
CA PRO A 175 -17.56 11.53 1.44
C PRO A 175 -18.83 11.92 2.21
N GLY A 176 -18.76 13.05 2.93
CA GLY A 176 -19.84 13.57 3.77
C GLY A 176 -19.45 13.96 5.19
N SER A 177 -18.21 13.68 5.62
CA SER A 177 -17.68 14.12 6.92
C SER A 177 -17.06 15.52 6.86
N LEU A 178 -17.84 16.52 6.43
CA LEU A 178 -17.60 17.96 6.67
C LEU A 178 -18.94 18.66 6.89
#